data_AF-A0A976K6M3-F1
#
_entry.id   AF-A0A976K6M3-F1
#
_cell.length_a   1.000
_cell.length_b   1.000
_cell.length_c   1.000
_cell.angle_alpha   90.00
_cell.angle_beta   90.00
_cell.angle_gamma   90.00
#
_symmetry.space_group_name_H-M   'P 1'
#
loop_
_entity.id
_entity.type
_entity.pdbx_description
1 polymer ?
#
loop_
_entity_poly.entity_id
_entity_poly.type
_entity_poly.pdbx_seq_one_letter_code
_entity_poly.pdbx_strand_id
1 'polypeptide(L)' 'MSATRKPLHPPLRTLLLAVSMTLATGWAHAQWQWVDDAGRKVFSDTPPPATVPERNVLRRPHARPAPAA' A
#
# COMPACT_ATOMS: atom_id res chain seq x y z
N MET A 1 2.39 -16.13 49.12
CA MET A 1 2.60 -16.62 47.75
C MET A 1 2.67 -15.41 46.83
N SER A 2 3.87 -14.86 46.61
CA SER A 2 4.05 -13.71 45.72
C SER A 2 4.67 -14.19 44.42
N ALA A 3 3.87 -14.22 43.36
CA ALA A 3 4.30 -14.64 42.04
C ALA A 3 5.24 -13.58 41.43
N THR A 4 6.52 -13.90 41.31
CA THR A 4 7.50 -13.12 40.56
C THR A 4 7.13 -13.12 39.08
N ARG A 5 6.61 -11.99 38.58
CA ARG A 5 6.50 -11.76 37.14
C ARG A 5 7.89 -11.37 36.64
N LYS A 6 8.56 -12.30 35.96
CA LYS A 6 9.89 -12.09 35.36
C LYS A 6 9.81 -10.87 34.43
N PRO A 7 10.61 -9.81 34.65
CA PRO A 7 10.54 -8.63 33.79
C PRO A 7 10.96 -9.05 32.39
N LEU A 8 10.07 -8.83 31.42
CA LEU A 8 10.38 -9.06 30.01
C LEU A 8 11.62 -8.22 29.67
N HIS A 9 12.69 -8.91 29.27
CA HIS A 9 14.01 -8.31 29.04
C HIS A 9 13.91 -7.13 28.04
N PRO A 10 14.60 -6.00 28.27
CA PRO A 10 14.56 -4.82 27.42
C PRO A 10 14.74 -5.09 25.91
N PRO A 11 15.61 -6.01 25.44
CA PRO A 11 15.75 -6.26 23.99
C PRO A 11 14.49 -6.80 23.34
N LEU A 12 13.65 -7.56 24.06
CA LEU A 12 12.44 -8.14 23.47
C LEU A 12 11.36 -7.08 23.27
N ARG A 13 11.23 -6.13 24.19
CA ARG A 13 10.31 -4.98 24.03
C ARG A 13 10.75 -4.08 22.88
N THR A 14 12.05 -3.81 22.79
CA THR A 14 12.62 -3.01 21.69
C THR A 14 12.49 -3.72 20.35
N LEU A 15 12.69 -5.04 20.32
CA LEU A 15 12.48 -5.86 19.12
C LEU A 15 11.02 -5.86 18.69
N LEU A 16 10.10 -6.02 19.63
CA LEU A 16 8.66 -5.97 19.37
C LEU A 16 8.22 -4.59 18.84
N LEU A 17 8.79 -3.51 19.37
CA LEU A 17 8.52 -2.15 18.92
C LEU A 17 9.10 -1.86 17.52
N ALA A 18 10.30 -2.38 17.23
CA ALA A 18 10.91 -2.27 15.91
C ALA A 18 10.10 -3.04 14.86
N VAL A 19 9.65 -4.26 15.19
CA VAL A 19 8.80 -5.06 14.30
C VAL A 19 7.46 -4.38 14.02
N SER A 20 6.83 -3.77 15.03
CA SER A 20 5.56 -3.08 14.84
C SER A 20 5.67 -1.79 14.01
N MET A 21 6.77 -1.05 14.10
CA MET A 21 7.01 0.12 13.22
C MET A 21 7.18 -0.27 11.74
N THR A 22 7.89 -1.36 11.44
CA THR A 22 8.09 -1.80 10.05
C THR A 22 6.78 -2.28 9.42
N LEU A 23 5.90 -2.92 10.20
CA LEU A 23 4.58 -3.38 9.75
C LEU A 23 3.59 -2.23 9.48
N ALA A 24 3.80 -1.05 10.07
CA ALA A 24 2.96 0.13 9.87
C ALA A 24 3.24 0.87 8.54
N THR A 25 4.29 0.50 7.80
CA THR A 25 4.60 1.08 6.48
C THR A 25 3.74 0.42 5.41
N GLY A 26 2.43 0.55 5.53
CA GLY A 26 1.49 0.23 4.45
C GLY A 26 1.62 1.29 3.38
N TRP A 27 2.33 0.99 2.28
CA TRP A 27 2.25 1.80 1.07
C TRP A 27 0.83 1.68 0.50
N ALA A 28 -0.06 2.57 0.93
CA ALA A 28 -1.32 2.83 0.28
C ALA A 28 -1.04 3.59 -1.03
N HIS A 29 -0.39 2.93 -1.99
CA HIS A 29 -0.06 3.54 -3.25
C HIS A 29 -1.26 3.47 -4.17
N ALA A 30 -2.13 4.45 -4.04
CA ALA A 30 -3.23 4.69 -4.94
C ALA A 30 -2.64 5.33 -6.24
N GLN A 31 -1.83 4.56 -6.96
CA GLN A 31 -1.12 4.99 -8.16
C GLN A 31 -1.89 4.57 -9.42
N TRP A 32 -2.02 5.51 -10.33
CA TRP A 32 -2.49 5.26 -11.68
C TRP A 32 -1.47 4.47 -12.47
N GLN A 33 -1.98 3.58 -13.31
CA GLN A 33 -1.16 2.85 -14.25
C GLN A 33 -1.87 2.79 -15.60
N TRP A 34 -1.16 3.10 -16.67
CA TRP A 34 -1.69 2.99 -18.03
C TRP A 34 -0.61 2.63 -19.04
N VAL A 35 -1.01 2.33 -20.27
CA VAL A 35 -0.12 2.10 -21.41
C VAL A 35 -0.07 3.37 -22.27
N ASP A 36 1.14 3.91 -22.50
CA ASP A 36 1.36 5.05 -23.39
C ASP A 36 1.33 4.65 -24.87
N ASP A 37 1.43 5.65 -25.76
CA ASP A 37 1.39 5.43 -27.21
C ASP A 37 2.56 4.57 -27.72
N ALA A 38 3.70 4.62 -27.03
CA ALA A 38 4.87 3.78 -27.30
C ALA A 38 4.72 2.35 -26.74
N GLY A 39 3.56 1.99 -26.19
CA GLY A 39 3.28 0.66 -25.64
C GLY A 39 3.92 0.41 -24.26
N ARG A 40 4.43 1.45 -23.59
CA ARG A 40 5.09 1.34 -22.29
C ARG A 40 4.09 1.53 -21.17
N LYS A 41 4.31 0.81 -20.07
CA LYS A 41 3.53 1.01 -18.84
C LYS A 41 4.04 2.25 -18.11
N VAL A 42 3.16 3.21 -17.92
CA VAL A 42 3.39 4.43 -17.15
C VAL A 42 2.71 4.29 -15.80
N PHE A 43 3.42 4.74 -14.76
CA PHE A 43 3.00 4.73 -13.37
C PHE A 43 3.01 6.18 -12.88
N SER A 44 1.90 6.67 -12.34
CA SER A 44 1.75 8.07 -11.93
C SER A 44 0.83 8.20 -10.72
N ASP A 45 1.12 9.13 -9.83
CA ASP A 45 0.22 9.47 -8.72
C ASP A 45 -1.01 10.27 -9.18
N THR A 46 -0.94 10.90 -10.35
CA THR A 46 -2.02 11.69 -10.94
C THR A 46 -2.76 10.92 -12.04
N PRO A 47 -4.04 11.26 -12.31
CA PRO A 47 -4.79 10.63 -13.40
C PRO A 47 -4.09 10.77 -14.76
N PRO A 48 -4.29 9.80 -15.66
CA PRO A 48 -3.81 9.90 -17.03
C PRO A 48 -4.39 11.14 -17.72
N PRO A 49 -3.65 11.77 -18.64
CA PRO A 49 -4.18 12.79 -19.53
C PRO A 49 -5.38 12.25 -20.33
N ALA A 50 -6.30 13.12 -20.74
CA ALA A 50 -7.47 12.74 -21.54
C ALA A 50 -7.14 12.13 -22.91
N THR A 51 -5.88 12.26 -23.36
CA THR A 51 -5.36 11.61 -24.58
C THR A 51 -5.16 10.10 -24.42
N VAL A 52 -5.02 9.61 -23.18
CA VAL A 52 -4.87 8.18 -22.90
C VAL A 52 -6.24 7.50 -22.97
N PRO A 53 -6.44 6.54 -23.88
CA PRO A 53 -7.73 5.84 -23.97
C PRO A 53 -8.04 5.05 -22.71
N GLU A 54 -9.31 4.96 -22.31
CA GLU A 54 -9.68 4.28 -21.07
C GLU A 54 -9.36 2.78 -21.05
N ARG A 55 -9.33 2.12 -22.22
CA ARG A 55 -8.90 0.73 -22.37
C ARG A 55 -7.41 0.53 -21.98
N ASN A 56 -6.61 1.58 -22.08
CA ASN A 56 -5.18 1.53 -21.75
C ASN A 56 -4.93 1.80 -20.26
N VAL A 57 -5.94 2.24 -19.51
CA VAL A 57 -5.81 2.49 -18.07
C VAL A 57 -5.96 1.16 -17.32
N LEU A 58 -4.82 0.64 -16.88
CA LEU A 58 -4.71 -0.66 -16.21
C LEU A 58 -5.11 -0.59 -14.74
N ARG A 59 -4.85 0.54 -14.07
CA ARG A 59 -5.13 0.70 -12.63
C ARG A 59 -5.57 2.13 -12.31
N ARG A 60 -6.60 2.22 -11.45
CA ARG A 60 -7.08 3.49 -10.88
C ARG A 60 -7.11 3.39 -9.35
N PRO A 61 -6.67 4.44 -8.64
CA PRO A 61 -6.69 4.48 -7.18
C PRO A 61 -8.06 4.38 -6.52
N HIS A 62 -9.11 4.82 -7.21
CA HIS A 62 -10.46 4.95 -6.64
C HIS A 62 -11.49 4.09 -7.37
N ALA A 63 -11.07 2.96 -7.95
CA ALA A 63 -12.01 2.01 -8.53
C ALA A 63 -12.86 1.39 -7.41
N ARG A 64 -13.96 2.07 -7.06
CA ARG A 64 -15.02 1.52 -6.23
C ARG A 64 -15.52 0.25 -6.93
N PRO A 65 -15.50 -0.92 -6.29
CA PRO A 65 -16.11 -2.12 -6.87
C PRO A 65 -17.56 -1.78 -7.22
N ALA A 66 -17.99 -2.11 -8.44
CA ALA A 66 -19.40 -2.01 -8.79
C ALA A 66 -20.21 -2.82 -7.77
N PRO A 67 -21.34 -2.32 -7.25
CA PRO A 67 -22.16 -3.10 -6.34
C PRO A 67 -22.57 -4.38 -7.08
N ALA A 68 -22.26 -5.54 -6.48
CA ALA A 68 -22.86 -6.78 -6.93
C ALA A 68 -24.37 -6.66 -6.68
N ALA A 69 -25.16 -6.73 -7.75
CA ALA A 69 -26.62 -6.77 -7.72
C ALA A 69 -27.11 -8.18 -7.38
#